data_AF-A0A973ZD39-F1
#
_entry.id   AF-A0A973ZD39-F1
#
_cell.length_a   1.000
_cell.length_b   1.000
_cell.length_c   1.000
_cell.angle_alpha   90.00
_cell.angle_beta   90.00
_cell.angle_gamma   90.00
#
_symmetry.space_group_name_H-M   'P 1'
#
loop_
_entity.id
_entity.type
_entity.pdbx_description
1 polymer ?
#
loop_
_entity_poly.entity_id
_entity_poly.type
_entity_poly.pdbx_seq_one_letter_code
_entity_poly.pdbx_strand_id
1 'polypeptide(L)'
;DEQDRALLHGSLWGNRADLGFRLSAAHDEGSSDTPPLVSDDSETLWSLLPPTGTDGTHSATLCLIADNAGRELVPDLLLIAHLLDQGRVGRAVLHVKPYPYYVSDATHTDVLDALRRLTAAPGAAATYGRTLWSAMTDGRLVVRAHPFAAAPLPFAELPGDLREELASATLTVVKGDLNYRRLVGDRLWPPTTSFADVTAHFPGPVAALRTLKSDVITGLDARTEAALVAAEGQKWRTGGTHALIQVRT
;
A
#
# COMPACT_ATOMS: atom_id res chain seq x y z
N ASP A 1 8.06 15.76 3.15
CA ASP A 1 7.57 16.44 1.94
C ASP A 1 7.88 15.73 0.63
N GLU A 2 9.03 15.93 -0.04
CA GLU A 2 9.25 15.32 -1.36
C GLU A 2 9.59 13.83 -1.30
N GLN A 3 10.48 13.45 -0.38
CA GLN A 3 10.89 12.06 -0.17
C GLN A 3 9.73 11.17 0.31
N ASP A 4 8.87 11.70 1.19
CA ASP A 4 7.67 11.01 1.66
C ASP A 4 6.77 10.63 0.47
N ARG A 5 6.48 11.60 -0.40
CA ARG A 5 5.70 11.38 -1.62
C ARG A 5 6.38 10.37 -2.54
N ALA A 6 7.68 10.52 -2.80
CA ALA A 6 8.40 9.59 -3.67
C ALA A 6 8.33 8.13 -3.17
N LEU A 7 8.47 7.90 -1.86
CA LEU A 7 8.40 6.57 -1.27
C LEU A 7 6.98 5.99 -1.28
N LEU A 8 5.95 6.80 -0.99
CA LEU A 8 4.56 6.37 -1.08
C LEU A 8 4.15 6.02 -2.51
N HIS A 9 4.51 6.86 -3.48
CA HIS A 9 4.27 6.57 -4.89
C HIS A 9 5.09 5.37 -5.36
N GLY A 10 6.34 5.21 -4.90
CA GLY A 10 7.14 4.02 -5.17
C GLY A 10 6.47 2.74 -4.64
N SER A 11 5.88 2.80 -3.45
CA SER A 11 5.09 1.71 -2.87
C SER A 11 3.84 1.42 -3.70
N LEU A 12 3.11 2.44 -4.14
CA LEU A 12 1.92 2.29 -4.99
C LEU A 12 2.23 1.66 -6.35
N TRP A 13 3.31 2.11 -7.00
CA TRP A 13 3.65 1.79 -8.38
C TRP A 13 4.77 0.76 -8.50
N GLY A 14 5.14 0.02 -7.45
CA GLY A 14 6.35 -0.84 -7.45
C GLY A 14 6.46 -1.83 -8.63
N ASN A 15 5.34 -2.37 -9.11
CA ASN A 15 5.29 -3.24 -10.31
C ASN A 15 5.62 -2.52 -11.61
N ARG A 16 5.55 -1.20 -11.57
CA ARG A 16 5.71 -0.26 -12.66
C ARG A 16 6.83 0.73 -12.39
N ALA A 17 7.66 0.52 -11.37
CA ALA A 17 8.75 1.45 -11.00
C ALA A 17 9.85 1.56 -12.08
N ASP A 18 9.86 0.70 -13.11
CA ASP A 18 10.60 0.96 -14.37
C ASP A 18 10.10 2.23 -15.10
N LEU A 19 8.92 2.76 -14.72
CA LEU A 19 8.39 4.08 -15.09
C LEU A 19 9.02 5.23 -14.26
N GLY A 20 10.12 4.99 -13.54
CA GLY A 20 11.04 6.06 -13.14
C GLY A 20 11.51 6.93 -14.32
N PHE A 21 11.29 6.49 -15.55
CA PHE A 21 11.42 7.27 -16.79
C PHE A 21 10.21 8.13 -17.18
N ARG A 22 9.05 8.03 -16.51
CA ARG A 22 7.85 8.84 -16.80
C ARG A 22 7.53 9.93 -15.79
N LEU A 23 8.07 9.86 -14.57
CA LEU A 23 8.01 11.02 -13.66
C LEU A 23 8.83 12.20 -14.20
N SER A 24 9.86 11.94 -15.00
CA SER A 24 10.55 12.93 -15.85
C SER A 24 9.87 13.20 -17.19
N ALA A 25 8.94 12.35 -17.63
CA ALA A 25 8.14 12.52 -18.85
C ALA A 25 6.76 13.17 -18.58
N ALA A 26 6.52 13.74 -17.41
CA ALA A 26 5.45 14.72 -17.18
C ALA A 26 5.69 16.03 -17.98
N HIS A 27 6.69 16.06 -18.85
CA HIS A 27 7.00 17.12 -19.82
C HIS A 27 6.95 16.64 -21.29
N ASP A 28 6.52 15.40 -21.58
CA ASP A 28 6.47 14.91 -22.97
C ASP A 28 5.03 14.83 -23.49
N GLU A 29 4.79 15.65 -24.50
CA GLU A 29 3.52 15.91 -25.19
C GLU A 29 2.97 14.62 -25.81
N GLY A 30 1.84 14.11 -25.28
CA GLY A 30 1.06 13.04 -25.93
C GLY A 30 0.31 12.04 -25.04
N SER A 31 0.42 12.10 -23.70
CA SER A 31 -0.37 11.21 -22.83
C SER A 31 -1.76 11.78 -22.57
N SER A 32 -2.80 10.94 -22.60
CA SER A 32 -4.19 11.26 -22.25
C SER A 32 -4.31 12.27 -21.09
N ASP A 33 -5.23 13.23 -21.20
CA ASP A 33 -5.56 14.23 -20.15
C ASP A 33 -6.03 13.62 -18.80
N THR A 34 -6.10 12.30 -18.69
CA THR A 34 -6.58 11.61 -17.49
C THR A 34 -5.43 11.31 -16.54
N PRO A 35 -5.50 11.71 -15.25
CA PRO A 35 -4.40 11.54 -14.32
C PRO A 35 -4.16 10.05 -14.02
N PRO A 36 -2.89 9.60 -13.90
CA PRO A 36 -2.57 8.22 -13.51
C PRO A 36 -3.17 7.80 -12.16
N LEU A 37 -3.41 8.76 -11.26
CA LEU A 37 -4.11 8.58 -9.99
C LEU A 37 -5.57 9.02 -10.15
N VAL A 38 -6.51 8.09 -10.01
CA VAL A 38 -7.96 8.36 -10.17
C VAL A 38 -8.63 8.78 -8.86
N SER A 39 -7.95 8.58 -7.74
CA SER A 39 -8.34 9.02 -6.39
C SER A 39 -7.06 9.09 -5.56
N ASP A 40 -6.87 10.18 -4.81
CA ASP A 40 -5.63 10.45 -4.08
C ASP A 40 -5.89 11.07 -2.71
N ASP A 41 -5.99 10.20 -1.70
CA ASP A 41 -6.13 10.55 -0.29
C ASP A 41 -4.76 10.57 0.44
N SER A 42 -3.65 10.82 -0.29
CA SER A 42 -2.29 10.81 0.31
C SER A 42 -2.14 11.78 1.47
N GLU A 43 -2.71 12.98 1.38
CA GLU A 43 -2.66 13.97 2.47
C GLU A 43 -3.35 13.45 3.73
N THR A 44 -4.50 12.78 3.58
CA THR A 44 -5.20 12.12 4.68
C THR A 44 -4.34 11.01 5.29
N LEU A 45 -3.69 10.19 4.46
CA LEU A 45 -2.75 9.16 4.92
C LEU A 45 -1.62 9.76 5.77
N TRP A 46 -0.98 10.83 5.30
CA TRP A 46 0.10 11.48 6.03
C TRP A 46 -0.34 12.14 7.32
N SER A 47 -1.57 12.66 7.37
CA SER A 47 -2.14 13.24 8.59
C SER A 47 -2.30 12.22 9.74
N LEU A 48 -2.45 10.93 9.42
CA LEU A 48 -2.52 9.84 10.40
C LEU A 48 -1.15 9.45 10.95
N LEU A 49 -0.08 9.77 10.22
CA LEU A 49 1.32 9.47 10.56
C LEU A 49 2.17 10.75 10.58
N PRO A 50 1.82 11.73 11.44
CA PRO A 50 2.51 13.01 11.48
C PRO A 50 4.00 12.82 11.81
N PRO A 51 4.89 13.72 11.35
CA PRO A 51 6.25 13.77 11.85
C PRO A 51 6.23 13.88 13.37
N THR A 52 7.26 13.34 14.03
CA THR A 52 7.38 13.47 15.48
C THR A 52 7.46 14.94 15.90
N GLY A 53 6.36 15.44 16.48
CA GLY A 53 6.32 16.65 17.29
C GLY A 53 6.57 16.30 18.76
N THR A 54 7.05 17.28 19.54
CA THR A 54 7.68 17.22 20.88
C THR A 54 7.00 16.42 22.01
N ASP A 55 5.87 15.78 21.79
CA ASP A 55 4.99 15.35 22.90
C ASP A 55 5.15 13.89 23.30
N GLY A 56 6.01 13.10 22.64
CA GLY A 56 6.57 11.84 23.16
C GLY A 56 5.60 10.75 23.66
N THR A 57 4.29 10.91 23.44
CA THR A 57 3.26 10.22 24.24
C THR A 57 2.61 9.05 23.51
N HIS A 58 2.66 8.99 22.18
CA HIS A 58 2.15 7.84 21.43
C HIS A 58 3.04 7.49 20.24
N SER A 59 3.60 6.28 20.29
CA SER A 59 4.33 5.69 19.17
C SER A 59 3.33 5.03 18.22
N ALA A 60 3.12 5.62 17.03
CA ALA A 60 2.21 5.08 16.05
C ALA A 60 2.64 3.69 15.57
N THR A 61 1.67 2.82 15.32
CA THR A 61 1.88 1.48 14.75
C THR A 61 1.31 1.43 13.33
N LEU A 62 2.16 1.12 12.36
CA LEU A 62 1.76 0.81 10.99
C LEU A 62 1.57 -0.70 10.83
N CYS A 63 0.43 -1.12 10.28
CA CYS A 63 0.29 -2.44 9.67
C CYS A 63 0.34 -2.29 8.14
N LEU A 64 1.14 -3.11 7.45
CA LEU A 64 1.18 -3.14 5.99
C LEU A 64 0.86 -4.56 5.52
N ILE A 65 -0.22 -4.72 4.75
CA ILE A 65 -0.60 -5.98 4.12
C ILE A 65 -0.02 -6.00 2.71
N ALA A 66 1.02 -6.82 2.50
CA ALA A 66 1.77 -6.89 1.26
C ALA A 66 0.98 -7.57 0.12
N ASP A 67 1.31 -7.17 -1.11
CA ASP A 67 0.90 -7.81 -2.35
C ASP A 67 2.05 -8.70 -2.85
N ASN A 68 2.86 -8.22 -3.81
CA ASN A 68 3.92 -9.01 -4.43
C ASN A 68 5.31 -8.82 -3.82
N ALA A 69 6.14 -9.85 -3.99
CA ALA A 69 7.57 -9.90 -3.73
C ALA A 69 8.38 -9.02 -4.70
N GLY A 70 9.70 -9.03 -4.52
CA GLY A 70 10.63 -8.44 -5.48
C GLY A 70 10.46 -6.92 -5.63
N ARG A 71 10.16 -6.46 -6.84
CA ARG A 71 10.13 -5.02 -7.19
C ARG A 71 9.03 -4.24 -6.48
N GLU A 72 7.95 -4.89 -6.02
CA GLU A 72 6.92 -4.24 -5.20
C GLU A 72 7.25 -4.27 -3.71
N LEU A 73 7.84 -5.36 -3.23
CA LEU A 73 8.20 -5.47 -1.83
C LEU A 73 9.30 -4.49 -1.41
N VAL A 74 10.28 -4.22 -2.29
CA VAL A 74 11.37 -3.29 -2.00
C VAL A 74 10.87 -1.89 -1.63
N PRO A 75 10.07 -1.18 -2.45
CA PRO A 75 9.58 0.15 -2.08
C PRO A 75 8.68 0.14 -0.84
N ASP A 76 7.94 -0.95 -0.56
CA ASP A 76 7.21 -1.10 0.70
C ASP A 76 8.15 -1.14 1.90
N LEU A 77 9.24 -1.88 1.80
CA LEU A 77 10.29 -1.94 2.82
C LEU A 77 10.99 -0.58 2.99
N LEU A 78 11.27 0.14 1.89
CA LEU A 78 11.86 1.49 1.96
C LEU A 78 10.93 2.48 2.64
N LEU A 79 9.62 2.44 2.34
CA LEU A 79 8.61 3.25 3.01
C LEU A 79 8.57 2.96 4.52
N ILE A 80 8.52 1.68 4.91
CA ILE A 80 8.55 1.27 6.32
C ILE A 80 9.82 1.79 7.02
N ALA A 81 10.99 1.59 6.40
CA ALA A 81 12.27 2.01 6.95
C ALA A 81 12.32 3.52 7.17
N HIS A 82 11.82 4.30 6.20
CA HIS A 82 11.74 5.75 6.28
C HIS A 82 10.80 6.22 7.38
N LEU A 83 9.61 5.63 7.50
CA LEU A 83 8.66 5.96 8.56
C LEU A 83 9.23 5.68 9.96
N LEU A 84 9.96 4.57 10.12
CA LEU A 84 10.65 4.21 11.36
C LEU A 84 11.80 5.18 11.67
N ASP A 85 12.61 5.52 10.67
CA ASP A 85 13.77 6.40 10.80
C ASP A 85 13.36 7.84 11.17
N GLN A 86 12.29 8.34 10.56
CA GLN A 86 11.73 9.67 10.85
C GLN A 86 10.87 9.69 12.14
N GLY A 87 10.78 8.56 12.84
CA GLY A 87 9.98 8.41 14.06
C GLY A 87 8.48 8.57 13.87
N ARG A 88 7.98 8.69 12.63
CA ARG A 88 6.55 8.79 12.30
C ARG A 88 5.77 7.57 12.79
N VAL A 89 6.44 6.41 12.82
CA VAL A 89 5.98 5.20 13.49
C VAL A 89 7.11 4.68 14.36
N GLY A 90 6.81 4.14 15.54
CA GLY A 90 7.83 3.38 16.29
C GLY A 90 7.66 1.88 16.17
N ARG A 91 6.57 1.41 15.54
CA ARG A 91 6.40 0.00 15.21
C ARG A 91 5.74 -0.18 13.84
N ALA A 92 6.20 -1.18 13.11
CA ALA A 92 5.63 -1.65 11.85
C ALA A 92 5.40 -3.16 11.89
N VAL A 93 4.24 -3.60 11.42
CA VAL A 93 3.90 -5.01 11.20
C VAL A 93 3.69 -5.23 9.71
N LEU A 94 4.56 -6.04 9.09
CA LEU A 94 4.46 -6.43 7.69
C LEU A 94 3.77 -7.78 7.59
N HIS A 95 2.55 -7.80 7.05
CA HIS A 95 1.82 -9.02 6.77
C HIS A 95 2.14 -9.53 5.36
N VAL A 96 2.65 -10.75 5.29
CA VAL A 96 2.98 -11.48 4.05
C VAL A 96 2.17 -12.77 3.96
N LYS A 97 2.22 -13.45 2.83
CA LYS A 97 1.55 -14.73 2.65
C LYS A 97 2.32 -15.87 3.36
N PRO A 98 1.62 -16.85 3.94
CA PRO A 98 2.25 -17.97 4.67
C PRO A 98 2.96 -18.98 3.78
N TYR A 99 2.63 -19.01 2.49
CA TYR A 99 3.19 -19.90 1.48
C TYR A 99 3.03 -19.25 0.09
N PRO A 100 3.68 -19.79 -0.96
CA PRO A 100 3.52 -19.27 -2.32
C PRO A 100 2.04 -19.17 -2.72
N TYR A 101 1.61 -17.96 -3.09
CA TYR A 101 0.23 -17.63 -3.38
C TYR A 101 0.19 -16.62 -4.53
N TYR A 102 -0.77 -16.75 -5.44
CA TYR A 102 -0.89 -15.90 -6.64
C TYR A 102 0.43 -15.63 -7.41
N VAL A 103 1.30 -16.65 -7.49
CA VAL A 103 2.61 -16.63 -8.17
C VAL A 103 3.64 -15.70 -7.52
N SER A 104 3.33 -14.42 -7.38
CA SER A 104 4.27 -13.38 -6.98
C SER A 104 4.04 -12.82 -5.59
N ASP A 105 3.04 -13.27 -4.83
CA ASP A 105 2.78 -12.70 -3.51
C ASP A 105 3.96 -12.89 -2.55
N ALA A 106 4.27 -11.85 -1.79
CA ALA A 106 5.39 -11.86 -0.86
C ALA A 106 5.21 -12.89 0.26
N THR A 107 6.30 -13.59 0.59
CA THR A 107 6.42 -14.49 1.75
C THR A 107 7.54 -14.02 2.68
N HIS A 108 7.72 -14.69 3.82
CA HIS A 108 8.85 -14.40 4.73
C HIS A 108 10.22 -14.53 4.03
N THR A 109 10.38 -15.53 3.16
CA THR A 109 11.64 -15.74 2.44
C THR A 109 11.95 -14.55 1.54
N ASP A 110 10.95 -14.03 0.83
CA ASP A 110 11.11 -12.86 -0.05
C ASP A 110 11.53 -11.61 0.72
N VAL A 111 10.99 -11.42 1.94
CA VAL A 111 11.39 -10.32 2.82
C VAL A 111 12.86 -10.45 3.22
N LEU A 112 13.29 -11.64 3.67
CA LEU A 112 14.69 -11.86 4.06
C LEU A 112 15.65 -11.64 2.88
N ASP A 113 15.28 -12.12 1.69
CA ASP A 113 16.10 -11.94 0.50
C ASP A 113 16.17 -10.48 0.04
N ALA A 114 15.06 -9.75 0.10
CA ALA A 114 15.04 -8.31 -0.16
C ALA A 114 15.93 -7.54 0.83
N LEU A 115 15.88 -7.87 2.11
CA LEU A 115 16.70 -7.24 3.15
C LEU A 115 18.19 -7.49 2.97
N ARG A 116 18.57 -8.73 2.64
CA ARG A 116 19.96 -9.08 2.32
C ARG A 116 20.47 -8.28 1.11
N ARG A 117 19.65 -8.20 0.06
CA ARG A 117 19.98 -7.42 -1.15
C ARG A 117 20.12 -5.93 -0.85
N LEU A 118 19.19 -5.34 -0.10
CA LEU A 118 19.26 -3.94 0.30
C LEU A 118 20.52 -3.67 1.14
N THR A 119 20.81 -4.53 2.12
CA THR A 119 21.97 -4.36 3.00
C THR A 119 23.31 -4.48 2.25
N ALA A 120 23.38 -5.33 1.22
CA ALA A 120 24.57 -5.51 0.39
C ALA A 120 24.70 -4.48 -0.74
N ALA A 121 23.64 -3.74 -1.07
CA ALA A 121 23.67 -2.71 -2.09
C ALA A 121 24.52 -1.50 -1.64
N PRO A 122 25.07 -0.69 -2.56
CA PRO A 122 25.77 0.54 -2.20
C PRO A 122 24.79 1.70 -1.89
N GLY A 123 25.30 2.75 -1.26
CA GLY A 123 24.59 4.02 -1.10
C GLY A 123 23.39 3.95 -0.15
N ALA A 124 22.33 4.70 -0.47
CA ALA A 124 21.14 4.86 0.38
C ALA A 124 20.40 3.53 0.63
N ALA A 125 20.39 2.62 -0.34
CA ALA A 125 19.77 1.30 -0.20
C ALA A 125 20.39 0.49 0.95
N ALA A 126 21.71 0.57 1.11
CA ALA A 126 22.45 -0.05 2.23
C ALA A 126 21.96 0.45 3.58
N THR A 127 21.73 1.76 3.69
CA THR A 127 21.26 2.40 4.91
C THR A 127 19.86 1.92 5.27
N TYR A 128 18.93 1.90 4.32
CA TYR A 128 17.59 1.34 4.55
C TYR A 128 17.64 -0.14 4.94
N GLY A 129 18.48 -0.94 4.28
CA GLY A 129 18.68 -2.34 4.63
C GLY A 129 19.14 -2.53 6.08
N ARG A 130 20.12 -1.74 6.54
CA ARG A 130 20.60 -1.76 7.94
C ARG A 130 19.53 -1.29 8.93
N THR A 131 18.78 -0.24 8.61
CA THR A 131 17.67 0.27 9.44
C THR A 131 16.62 -0.81 9.65
N LEU A 132 16.20 -1.49 8.58
CA LEU A 132 15.23 -2.58 8.64
C LEU A 132 15.77 -3.78 9.42
N TRP A 133 17.03 -4.16 9.20
CA TRP A 133 17.65 -5.27 9.92
C TRP A 133 17.72 -5.01 11.44
N SER A 134 18.09 -3.79 11.81
CA SER A 134 18.07 -3.34 13.21
C SER A 134 16.66 -3.37 13.78
N ALA A 135 15.67 -2.81 13.07
CA ALA A 135 14.27 -2.79 13.48
C ALA A 135 13.67 -4.20 13.62
N MET A 136 14.08 -5.17 12.80
CA MET A 136 13.67 -6.56 12.97
C MET A 136 14.30 -7.20 14.21
N THR A 137 15.55 -6.84 14.51
CA THR A 137 16.29 -7.40 15.65
C THR A 137 15.74 -6.89 16.99
N ASP A 138 15.34 -5.61 17.06
CA ASP A 138 14.79 -4.99 18.27
C ASP A 138 13.25 -5.02 18.37
N GLY A 139 12.57 -5.59 17.37
CA GLY A 139 11.12 -5.81 17.37
C GLY A 139 10.28 -4.62 16.90
N ARG A 140 10.90 -3.52 16.45
CA ARG A 140 10.17 -2.40 15.81
C ARG A 140 9.60 -2.77 14.45
N LEU A 141 10.19 -3.72 13.73
CA LEU A 141 9.62 -4.32 12.52
C LEU A 141 9.34 -5.80 12.76
N VAL A 142 8.09 -6.20 12.59
CA VAL A 142 7.65 -7.60 12.75
C VAL A 142 7.05 -8.11 11.46
N VAL A 143 7.50 -9.26 10.97
CA VAL A 143 6.92 -9.93 9.78
C VAL A 143 5.96 -11.03 10.23
N ARG A 144 4.71 -10.95 9.79
CA ARG A 144 3.62 -11.90 10.11
C ARG A 144 3.13 -12.59 8.86
N ALA A 145 2.78 -13.87 8.96
CA ALA A 145 2.06 -14.57 7.90
C ALA A 145 0.90 -15.36 8.49
N HIS A 146 -0.23 -14.67 8.61
CA HIS A 146 -1.46 -15.26 9.13
C HIS A 146 -2.13 -16.11 8.04
N PRO A 147 -2.67 -17.32 8.33
CA PRO A 147 -3.34 -18.17 7.33
C PRO A 147 -4.46 -17.48 6.54
N PHE A 148 -5.19 -16.56 7.20
CA PHE A 148 -6.20 -15.71 6.55
C PHE A 148 -5.70 -14.98 5.30
N ALA A 149 -4.41 -14.63 5.24
CA ALA A 149 -3.84 -13.92 4.11
C ALA A 149 -3.94 -14.73 2.80
N ALA A 150 -3.98 -16.07 2.88
CA ALA A 150 -4.18 -16.97 1.74
C ALA A 150 -5.56 -17.66 1.72
N ALA A 151 -6.49 -17.21 2.58
CA ALA A 151 -7.87 -17.70 2.60
C ALA A 151 -8.73 -16.99 1.54
N PRO A 152 -9.76 -17.65 0.97
CA PRO A 152 -10.66 -17.08 -0.03
C PRO A 152 -11.74 -16.17 0.60
N LEU A 153 -11.42 -15.50 1.72
CA LEU A 153 -12.37 -14.74 2.54
C LEU A 153 -12.17 -13.22 2.38
N PRO A 154 -13.26 -12.43 2.34
CA PRO A 154 -13.18 -10.97 2.38
C PRO A 154 -12.72 -10.48 3.76
N PHE A 155 -12.20 -9.25 3.86
CA PHE A 155 -11.79 -8.66 5.15
C PHE A 155 -12.96 -8.48 6.15
N ALA A 156 -14.21 -8.53 5.69
CA ALA A 156 -15.38 -8.62 6.56
C ALA A 156 -15.34 -9.85 7.51
N GLU A 157 -14.68 -10.92 7.08
CA GLU A 157 -14.57 -12.19 7.82
C GLU A 157 -13.20 -12.35 8.51
N LEU A 158 -12.51 -11.25 8.80
CA LEU A 158 -11.27 -11.27 9.59
C LEU A 158 -11.50 -12.05 10.91
N PRO A 159 -10.64 -13.05 11.22
CA PRO A 159 -10.71 -13.79 12.48
C PRO A 159 -10.37 -12.87 13.66
N GLY A 160 -10.82 -13.24 14.85
CA GLY A 160 -10.77 -12.36 16.04
C GLY A 160 -9.37 -11.86 16.37
N ASP A 161 -8.37 -12.74 16.34
CA ASP A 161 -6.97 -12.43 16.64
C ASP A 161 -6.38 -11.41 15.64
N LEU A 162 -6.56 -11.64 14.34
CA LEU A 162 -6.08 -10.69 13.31
C LEU A 162 -6.88 -9.39 13.33
N ARG A 163 -8.18 -9.46 13.63
CA ARG A 163 -9.03 -8.27 13.77
C ARG A 163 -8.56 -7.39 14.92
N GLU A 164 -8.25 -7.97 16.06
CA GLU A 164 -7.70 -7.27 17.23
C GLU A 164 -6.34 -6.64 16.93
N GLU A 165 -5.45 -7.37 16.24
CA GLU A 165 -4.14 -6.83 15.83
C GLU A 165 -4.30 -5.61 14.91
N LEU A 166 -5.15 -5.70 13.88
CA LEU A 166 -5.40 -4.59 12.96
C LEU A 166 -6.17 -3.43 13.60
N ALA A 167 -7.06 -3.69 14.58
CA ALA A 167 -7.75 -2.66 15.35
C ALA A 167 -6.78 -1.80 16.19
N SER A 168 -5.68 -2.41 16.64
CA SER A 168 -4.67 -1.73 17.46
C SER A 168 -3.72 -0.83 16.64
N ALA A 169 -3.73 -0.95 15.31
CA ALA A 169 -2.87 -0.17 14.44
C ALA A 169 -3.37 1.27 14.32
N THR A 170 -2.44 2.22 14.27
CA THR A 170 -2.74 3.62 13.92
C THR A 170 -3.20 3.74 12.47
N LEU A 171 -2.60 2.95 11.58
CA LEU A 171 -2.99 2.85 10.18
C LEU A 171 -2.68 1.44 9.66
N THR A 172 -3.63 0.86 8.93
CA THR A 172 -3.37 -0.31 8.08
C THR A 172 -3.28 0.11 6.61
N VAL A 173 -2.16 -0.16 5.96
CA VAL A 173 -1.97 0.00 4.52
C VAL A 173 -2.23 -1.35 3.84
N VAL A 174 -3.21 -1.43 2.95
CA VAL A 174 -3.45 -2.61 2.10
C VAL A 174 -2.90 -2.37 0.70
N LYS A 175 -2.02 -3.26 0.24
CA LYS A 175 -1.35 -3.13 -1.05
C LYS A 175 -2.06 -3.95 -2.13
N GLY A 176 -2.14 -3.40 -3.33
CA GLY A 176 -2.44 -4.15 -4.54
C GLY A 176 -3.91 -4.47 -4.77
N ASP A 177 -4.16 -5.10 -5.91
CA ASP A 177 -5.50 -5.31 -6.45
C ASP A 177 -6.28 -6.40 -5.70
N LEU A 178 -5.63 -7.53 -5.36
CA LEU A 178 -6.27 -8.62 -4.64
C LEU A 178 -6.75 -8.19 -3.25
N ASN A 179 -5.91 -7.48 -2.49
CA ASN A 179 -6.30 -6.99 -1.17
C ASN A 179 -7.43 -5.95 -1.27
N TYR A 180 -7.42 -5.08 -2.29
CA TYR A 180 -8.53 -4.15 -2.49
C TYR A 180 -9.85 -4.87 -2.76
N ARG A 181 -9.85 -5.85 -3.66
CA ARG A 181 -11.03 -6.68 -3.95
C ARG A 181 -11.59 -7.32 -2.68
N ARG A 182 -10.72 -7.88 -1.84
CA ARG A 182 -11.11 -8.46 -0.54
C ARG A 182 -11.61 -7.42 0.47
N LEU A 183 -11.13 -6.18 0.38
CA LEU A 183 -11.52 -5.06 1.25
C LEU A 183 -12.91 -4.53 0.92
N VAL A 184 -13.22 -4.35 -0.36
CA VAL A 184 -14.52 -3.80 -0.79
C VAL A 184 -15.54 -4.88 -1.15
N GLY A 185 -15.17 -6.17 -1.02
CA GLY A 185 -16.05 -7.32 -1.21
C GLY A 185 -16.24 -7.79 -2.66
N ASP A 186 -15.37 -7.35 -3.59
CA ASP A 186 -15.30 -7.82 -4.99
C ASP A 186 -16.64 -7.83 -5.74
N ARG A 187 -17.45 -6.77 -5.59
CA ARG A 187 -18.76 -6.61 -6.24
C ARG A 187 -18.73 -5.57 -7.34
N LEU A 188 -19.73 -5.61 -8.23
CA LEU A 188 -19.99 -4.57 -9.23
C LEU A 188 -20.65 -3.34 -8.59
N TRP A 189 -19.92 -2.65 -7.70
CA TRP A 189 -20.38 -1.41 -7.11
C TRP A 189 -20.52 -0.30 -8.16
N PRO A 190 -21.55 0.57 -8.06
CA PRO A 190 -21.49 1.87 -8.70
C PRO A 190 -20.18 2.57 -8.33
N PRO A 191 -19.40 3.13 -9.26
CA PRO A 191 -18.06 3.64 -8.96
C PRO A 191 -18.02 4.79 -7.95
N THR A 192 -19.13 5.51 -7.84
CA THR A 192 -19.36 6.59 -6.87
C THR A 192 -19.78 6.10 -5.49
N THR A 193 -19.95 4.79 -5.28
CA THR A 193 -20.25 4.21 -3.95
C THR A 193 -19.15 4.59 -2.98
N SER A 194 -19.49 5.11 -1.81
CA SER A 194 -18.52 5.56 -0.79
C SER A 194 -17.54 4.46 -0.40
N PHE A 195 -16.24 4.75 -0.50
CA PHE A 195 -15.18 3.87 0.00
C PHE A 195 -15.30 3.65 1.51
N ALA A 196 -15.67 4.69 2.27
CA ALA A 196 -15.87 4.60 3.70
C ALA A 196 -17.01 3.63 4.07
N ASP A 197 -18.11 3.65 3.32
CA ASP A 197 -19.28 2.82 3.61
C ASP A 197 -18.97 1.34 3.35
N VAL A 198 -18.34 1.02 2.21
CA VAL A 198 -18.00 -0.37 1.86
C VAL A 198 -16.91 -0.96 2.76
N THR A 199 -16.07 -0.11 3.38
CA THR A 199 -14.98 -0.53 4.27
C THR A 199 -15.27 -0.30 5.77
N ALA A 200 -16.49 0.10 6.13
CA ALA A 200 -16.89 0.36 7.52
C ALA A 200 -16.72 -0.85 8.47
N HIS A 201 -16.68 -2.07 7.92
CA HIS A 201 -16.46 -3.31 8.67
C HIS A 201 -15.00 -3.55 9.08
N PHE A 202 -14.05 -2.80 8.49
CA PHE A 202 -12.62 -2.95 8.77
C PHE A 202 -12.28 -2.34 10.14
N PRO A 203 -11.48 -2.99 10.99
CA PRO A 203 -11.43 -2.69 12.42
C PRO A 203 -10.72 -1.39 12.85
N GLY A 204 -10.10 -0.65 11.92
CA GLY A 204 -9.38 0.59 12.22
C GLY A 204 -9.08 1.40 10.96
N PRO A 205 -8.35 2.52 11.04
CA PRO A 205 -8.00 3.32 9.88
C PRO A 205 -7.31 2.47 8.81
N VAL A 206 -7.76 2.61 7.56
CA VAL A 206 -7.27 1.81 6.43
C VAL A 206 -6.99 2.67 5.22
N ALA A 207 -5.82 2.48 4.63
CA ALA A 207 -5.41 3.06 3.36
C ALA A 207 -5.23 1.97 2.31
N ALA A 208 -5.87 2.11 1.15
CA ALA A 208 -5.67 1.22 0.02
C ALA A 208 -4.75 1.86 -1.02
N LEU A 209 -3.65 1.18 -1.35
CA LEU A 209 -2.70 1.58 -2.38
C LEU A 209 -2.78 0.55 -3.50
N ARG A 210 -3.51 0.88 -4.56
CA ARG A 210 -3.88 -0.08 -5.61
C ARG A 210 -3.56 0.47 -6.99
N THR A 211 -2.84 -0.31 -7.79
CA THR A 211 -2.90 -0.23 -9.25
C THR A 211 -4.12 -1.03 -9.76
N LEU A 212 -4.95 -0.44 -10.62
CA LEU A 212 -6.24 -0.99 -11.06
C LEU A 212 -6.04 -2.17 -12.03
N LYS A 213 -6.36 -3.40 -11.59
CA LYS A 213 -6.23 -4.63 -12.40
C LYS A 213 -7.51 -5.49 -12.41
N SER A 214 -8.64 -4.95 -11.94
CA SER A 214 -9.93 -5.64 -11.87
C SER A 214 -11.11 -4.67 -11.94
N ASP A 215 -12.29 -5.17 -12.29
CA ASP A 215 -13.49 -4.34 -12.52
C ASP A 215 -13.97 -3.57 -11.30
N VAL A 216 -13.85 -4.11 -10.09
CA VAL A 216 -14.35 -3.45 -8.89
C VAL A 216 -13.67 -2.09 -8.65
N ILE A 217 -14.48 -1.07 -8.33
CA ILE A 217 -14.01 0.25 -7.93
C ILE A 217 -15.08 0.87 -7.03
N THR A 218 -14.65 1.76 -6.13
CA THR A 218 -15.54 2.57 -5.29
C THR A 218 -14.90 3.93 -5.08
N GLY A 219 -15.66 4.91 -4.59
CA GLY A 219 -15.16 6.20 -4.12
C GLY A 219 -14.63 7.14 -5.20
N LEU A 220 -15.01 6.97 -6.46
CA LEU A 220 -14.66 7.92 -7.52
C LEU A 220 -15.66 9.09 -7.59
N ASP A 221 -15.17 10.25 -8.01
CA ASP A 221 -16.02 11.31 -8.56
C ASP A 221 -16.64 10.84 -9.88
N ALA A 222 -17.93 11.14 -10.08
CA ALA A 222 -18.65 10.89 -11.32
C ALA A 222 -17.98 11.54 -12.54
N ARG A 223 -17.34 12.71 -12.38
CA ARG A 223 -16.60 13.35 -13.50
C ARG A 223 -15.35 12.58 -13.86
N THR A 224 -14.61 12.09 -12.87
CA THR A 224 -13.43 11.24 -13.08
C THR A 224 -13.81 9.96 -13.82
N GLU A 225 -14.90 9.29 -13.40
CA GLU A 225 -15.40 8.10 -14.10
C GLU A 225 -15.77 8.43 -15.56
N ALA A 226 -16.54 9.50 -15.78
CA ALA A 226 -16.97 9.88 -17.13
C ALA A 226 -15.78 10.18 -18.05
N ALA A 227 -14.75 10.86 -17.54
CA ALA A 227 -13.52 11.14 -18.28
C ALA A 227 -12.76 9.87 -18.66
N LEU A 228 -12.58 8.95 -17.69
CA LEU A 228 -11.94 7.65 -17.92
C LEU A 228 -12.70 6.81 -18.97
N VAL A 229 -14.04 6.81 -18.90
CA VAL A 229 -14.87 6.08 -19.86
C VAL A 229 -14.80 6.69 -21.25
N ALA A 230 -14.79 8.02 -21.36
CA ALA A 230 -14.65 8.70 -22.64
C ALA A 230 -13.27 8.44 -23.28
N ALA A 231 -12.21 8.37 -22.48
CA ALA A 231 -10.84 8.17 -22.96
C ALA A 231 -10.52 6.70 -23.31
N GLU A 232 -10.92 5.75 -22.46
CA GLU A 232 -10.44 4.35 -22.51
C GLU A 232 -11.57 3.29 -22.50
N GLY A 233 -12.83 3.71 -22.54
CA GLY A 233 -13.97 2.80 -22.36
C GLY A 233 -13.97 2.19 -20.96
N GLN A 234 -14.11 0.87 -20.83
CA GLN A 234 -14.00 0.19 -19.52
C GLN A 234 -12.59 -0.37 -19.23
N LYS A 235 -11.63 -0.21 -20.16
CA LYS A 235 -10.29 -0.82 -20.04
C LYS A 235 -9.44 -0.19 -18.94
N TRP A 236 -9.72 1.05 -18.54
CA TRP A 236 -8.98 1.73 -17.46
C TRP A 236 -9.04 0.98 -16.12
N ARG A 237 -10.05 0.14 -15.90
CA ARG A 237 -10.23 -0.67 -14.68
C ARG A 237 -9.26 -1.85 -14.59
N THR A 238 -8.83 -2.38 -15.73
CA THR A 238 -8.12 -3.66 -15.82
C THR A 238 -6.76 -3.55 -16.51
N GLY A 239 -6.48 -2.44 -17.20
CA GLY A 239 -5.23 -2.23 -17.93
C GLY A 239 -4.01 -2.00 -17.06
N GLY A 240 -4.16 -1.91 -15.73
CA GLY A 240 -3.08 -1.56 -14.82
C GLY A 240 -2.65 -0.10 -14.95
N THR A 241 -3.18 0.67 -15.90
CA THR A 241 -2.69 2.01 -16.30
C THR A 241 -2.87 3.07 -15.22
N HIS A 242 -3.89 2.88 -14.38
CA HIS A 242 -4.29 3.80 -13.33
C HIS A 242 -4.09 3.19 -11.95
N ALA A 243 -4.03 4.06 -10.94
CA ALA A 243 -3.96 3.68 -9.54
C ALA A 243 -4.84 4.59 -8.67
N LEU A 244 -5.00 4.19 -7.42
CA LEU A 244 -5.67 4.97 -6.39
C LEU A 244 -4.92 4.89 -5.05
N ILE A 245 -5.11 5.93 -4.27
CA ILE A 245 -4.86 5.98 -2.84
C ILE A 245 -6.18 6.39 -2.19
N GLN A 246 -6.78 5.50 -1.43
CA GLN A 246 -8.05 5.76 -0.73
C GLN A 246 -7.89 5.52 0.76
N VAL A 247 -8.40 6.43 1.59
CA VAL A 247 -8.26 6.34 3.05
C VAL A 247 -9.63 6.41 3.74
N ARG A 248 -9.84 5.51 4.69
CA ARG A 248 -10.89 5.65 5.72
C ARG A 248 -10.20 5.82 7.07
N THR A 249 -10.55 6.87 7.80
CA THR A 249 -10.10 7.10 9.18
C THR A 249 -11.00 6.42 10.20
#